data_AF-A0A521A904-F1
#
_entry.id   AF-A0A521A904-F1
#
_cell.length_a   1.000
_cell.length_b   1.000
_cell.length_c   1.000
_cell.angle_alpha   90.00
_cell.angle_beta   90.00
_cell.angle_gamma   90.00
#
_symmetry.space_group_name_H-M   'P 1'
#
loop_
_entity.id
_entity.type
_entity.pdbx_description
1 polymer ?
#
loop_
_entity_poly.entity_id
_entity_poly.type
_entity_poly.pdbx_seq_one_letter_code
_entity_poly.pdbx_strand_id
1 'polypeptide(L)'
;IEKQREKIQLISKKFIDYEFQYLDKDSDELVCKLTVIWCIKESLYKQFATPGLSFKQHTLVIPFNLHDEQTVSWIDYKGIKKRYTANFFEFEGFTCAYVLPE
;
A
#
# COMPACT_ATOMS: atom_id res chain seq x y z
N ILE A 1 -5.20 9.31 -0.30
CA ILE A 1 -4.79 10.14 -1.45
C ILE A 1 -3.38 10.64 -1.15
N GLU A 2 -2.45 10.46 -2.08
CA GLU A 2 -1.06 10.96 -1.98
C GLU A 2 -0.61 11.45 -3.37
N LYS A 3 0.26 12.46 -3.41
CA LYS A 3 0.84 12.94 -4.67
C LYS A 3 1.99 12.01 -5.09
N GLN A 4 2.02 11.58 -6.35
CA GLN A 4 3.12 10.80 -6.92
C GLN A 4 4.40 11.67 -6.94
N ARG A 5 5.43 11.27 -6.19
CA ARG A 5 6.71 12.01 -6.10
C ARG A 5 7.86 11.06 -5.80
N GLU A 6 9.02 11.34 -6.38
CA GLU A 6 10.26 10.58 -6.18
C GLU A 6 10.67 10.36 -4.72
N LYS A 7 10.31 11.31 -3.83
CA LYS A 7 10.57 11.19 -2.38
C LYS A 7 10.03 9.87 -1.78
N ILE A 8 9.00 9.28 -2.38
CA ILE A 8 8.38 8.03 -1.89
C ILE A 8 9.40 6.88 -1.89
N GLN A 9 10.32 6.86 -2.85
CA GLN A 9 11.37 5.86 -2.94
C GLN A 9 12.31 5.91 -1.73
N LEU A 10 12.69 7.12 -1.30
CA LEU A 10 13.58 7.35 -0.15
C LEU A 10 12.98 6.87 1.18
N ILE A 11 11.65 6.95 1.31
CA ILE A 11 10.93 6.56 2.51
C ILE A 11 10.34 5.13 2.44
N SER A 12 10.37 4.48 1.28
CA SER A 12 9.82 3.13 1.02
C SER A 12 10.21 2.12 2.09
N LYS A 13 11.49 2.09 2.47
CA LYS A 13 12.04 1.22 3.52
C LYS A 13 11.34 1.28 4.88
N LYS A 14 10.53 2.32 5.14
CA LYS A 14 9.74 2.48 6.36
C LYS A 14 8.39 1.75 6.32
N PHE A 15 7.91 1.39 5.13
CA PHE A 15 6.56 0.83 4.96
C PHE A 15 6.47 -0.39 4.04
N ILE A 16 7.50 -0.75 3.27
CA ILE A 16 7.53 -2.00 2.49
C ILE A 16 8.51 -3.04 3.03
N ASP A 17 8.17 -4.31 2.87
CA ASP A 17 9.04 -5.46 3.17
C ASP A 17 8.76 -6.61 2.19
N TYR A 18 7.63 -7.28 2.33
CA TYR A 18 7.16 -8.32 1.40
C TYR A 18 7.06 -7.80 -0.03
N GLU A 19 6.67 -6.54 -0.20
CA GLU A 19 6.43 -5.95 -1.53
C GLU A 19 7.70 -5.82 -2.37
N PHE A 20 8.90 -5.86 -1.75
CA PHE A 20 10.16 -5.91 -2.50
C PHE A 20 10.29 -7.14 -3.40
N GLN A 21 9.51 -8.20 -3.15
CA GLN A 21 9.58 -9.43 -3.94
C GLN A 21 9.00 -9.29 -5.35
N TYR A 22 8.13 -8.31 -5.58
CA TYR A 22 7.45 -8.11 -6.86
C TYR A 22 7.64 -6.70 -7.45
N LEU A 23 8.27 -5.79 -6.72
CA LEU A 23 8.61 -4.47 -7.21
C LEU A 23 9.92 -4.49 -7.99
N ASP A 24 9.87 -4.00 -9.23
CA ASP A 24 11.05 -3.73 -10.04
C ASP A 24 11.58 -2.32 -9.75
N LYS A 25 12.87 -2.23 -9.37
CA LYS A 25 13.53 -0.97 -9.00
C LYS A 25 13.88 -0.11 -10.21
N ASP A 26 14.02 -0.73 -11.38
CA ASP A 26 14.41 -0.06 -12.62
C ASP A 26 13.18 0.31 -13.48
N SER A 27 11.97 0.03 -12.97
CA SER A 27 10.72 0.34 -13.65
C SER A 27 10.32 1.81 -13.47
N ASP A 28 9.90 2.45 -14.57
CA ASP A 28 9.29 3.78 -14.57
C ASP A 28 7.98 3.84 -13.73
N GLU A 29 7.35 2.69 -13.46
CA GLU A 29 6.14 2.59 -12.64
C GLU A 29 6.40 2.55 -11.14
N LEU A 30 7.66 2.48 -10.70
CA LEU A 30 8.01 2.26 -9.30
C LEU A 30 7.41 3.32 -8.38
N VAL A 31 7.47 4.60 -8.78
CA VAL A 31 6.90 5.70 -8.00
C VAL A 31 5.39 5.53 -7.83
N CYS A 32 4.68 5.18 -8.90
CA CYS A 32 3.24 4.94 -8.86
C CYS A 32 2.89 3.74 -7.97
N LYS A 33 3.57 2.60 -8.16
CA LYS A 33 3.35 1.39 -7.34
C LYS A 33 3.63 1.62 -5.87
N LEU A 34 4.72 2.31 -5.52
CA LEU A 34 5.02 2.68 -4.13
C LEU A 34 3.97 3.63 -3.54
N THR A 35 3.45 4.56 -4.36
CA THR A 35 2.41 5.50 -3.93
C THR A 35 1.07 4.78 -3.69
N VAL A 36 0.71 3.79 -4.52
CA VAL A 36 -0.45 2.91 -4.29
C VAL A 36 -0.27 2.13 -2.99
N ILE A 37 0.86 1.44 -2.80
CA ILE A 37 1.13 0.66 -1.59
C ILE A 37 1.04 1.55 -0.34
N TRP A 38 1.63 2.75 -0.39
CA TRP A 38 1.54 3.73 0.69
C TRP A 38 0.08 4.09 1.00
N CYS A 39 -0.72 4.44 -0.01
CA CYS A 39 -2.13 4.80 0.20
C CYS A 39 -2.95 3.63 0.77
N ILE A 40 -2.71 2.40 0.31
CA ILE A 40 -3.38 1.21 0.84
C ILE A 40 -3.03 1.02 2.32
N LYS A 41 -1.75 1.08 2.69
CA LYS A 41 -1.30 0.90 4.09
C LYS A 41 -1.84 2.01 5.00
N GLU A 42 -1.89 3.25 4.53
CA GLU A 42 -2.56 4.36 5.21
C GLU A 42 -4.06 4.10 5.41
N SER A 43 -4.75 3.56 4.40
CA SER A 43 -6.17 3.23 4.51
C SER A 43 -6.42 2.08 5.51
N LEU A 44 -5.57 1.05 5.51
CA LEU A 44 -5.61 -0.05 6.47
C LEU A 44 -5.41 0.46 7.90
N TYR A 45 -4.44 1.36 8.11
CA TYR A 45 -4.18 1.94 9.42
C TYR A 45 -5.39 2.71 9.96
N LYS A 46 -6.04 3.52 9.11
CA LYS A 46 -7.26 4.25 9.47
C LYS A 46 -8.41 3.30 9.83
N GLN A 47 -8.58 2.23 9.06
CA GLN A 47 -9.64 1.25 9.31
C GLN A 47 -9.41 0.43 10.59
N PHE A 48 -8.15 0.12 10.92
CA PHE A 48 -7.81 -0.72 12.08
C PHE A 48 -7.55 0.08 13.36
N ALA A 49 -7.22 1.37 13.25
CA ALA A 49 -7.13 2.36 14.33
C ALA A 49 -6.34 1.92 15.59
N THR A 50 -5.29 1.11 15.42
CA THR A 50 -4.55 0.50 16.54
C THR A 50 -3.17 1.16 16.73
N PRO A 51 -2.90 1.77 17.90
CA PRO A 51 -1.57 2.29 18.23
C PRO A 51 -0.48 1.21 18.19
N GLY A 52 0.67 1.56 17.61
CA GLY A 52 1.81 0.64 17.48
C GLY A 52 1.72 -0.33 16.29
N LEU A 53 0.76 -0.14 15.38
CA LEU A 53 0.76 -0.84 14.09
C LEU A 53 1.91 -0.31 13.20
N SER A 54 2.92 -1.15 12.95
CA SER A 54 3.95 -0.92 11.94
C SER A 54 3.43 -1.27 10.54
N PHE A 55 3.51 -0.33 9.60
CA PHE A 55 3.15 -0.57 8.19
C PHE A 55 4.07 -1.62 7.55
N LYS A 56 5.35 -1.61 7.93
CA LYS A 56 6.31 -2.55 7.37
C LYS A 56 6.07 -3.97 7.84
N GLN A 57 5.77 -4.14 9.14
CA GLN A 57 5.75 -5.46 9.78
C GLN A 57 4.36 -6.08 9.85
N HIS A 58 3.30 -5.27 9.89
CA HIS A 58 1.95 -5.75 10.19
C HIS A 58 0.97 -5.58 9.04
N THR A 59 1.40 -5.01 7.90
CA THR A 59 0.54 -4.89 6.73
C THR A 59 1.24 -5.38 5.48
N LEU A 60 0.47 -6.01 4.58
CA LEU A 60 0.95 -6.59 3.34
C LEU A 60 0.03 -6.17 2.20
N VAL A 61 0.62 -5.85 1.06
CA VAL A 61 -0.09 -5.66 -0.21
C VAL A 61 0.31 -6.78 -1.17
N ILE A 62 -0.66 -7.49 -1.74
CA ILE A 62 -0.43 -8.56 -2.70
C ILE A 62 -0.05 -7.95 -4.07
N PRO A 63 0.81 -8.62 -4.88
CA PRO A 63 1.16 -8.16 -6.22
C PRO A 63 -0.04 -7.66 -7.03
N PHE A 64 0.15 -6.56 -7.74
CA PHE A 64 -0.87 -5.91 -8.55
C PHE A 64 -0.23 -5.18 -9.73
N ASN A 65 -1.02 -4.94 -10.77
CA ASN A 65 -0.71 -4.00 -11.83
C ASN A 65 -1.52 -2.72 -11.66
N LEU A 66 -1.02 -1.60 -12.18
CA LEU A 66 -1.71 -0.31 -12.08
C LEU A 66 -3.08 -0.31 -12.78
N HIS A 67 -3.26 -1.15 -13.80
CA HIS A 67 -4.53 -1.31 -14.53
C HIS A 67 -5.55 -2.21 -13.85
N ASP A 68 -5.17 -2.94 -12.79
CA ASP A 68 -6.10 -3.83 -12.08
C ASP A 68 -7.10 -3.03 -11.24
N GLU A 69 -6.76 -1.79 -10.86
CA GLU A 69 -7.53 -0.85 -10.01
C GLU A 69 -7.90 -1.41 -8.61
N GLN A 70 -7.54 -2.65 -8.32
CA GLN A 70 -7.74 -3.29 -7.03
C GLN A 70 -6.66 -4.33 -6.74
N THR A 71 -6.47 -4.63 -5.47
CA THR A 71 -5.64 -5.75 -5.00
C THR A 71 -6.12 -6.25 -3.65
N VAL A 72 -5.57 -7.39 -3.24
CA VAL A 72 -5.74 -7.91 -1.89
C VAL A 72 -4.69 -7.30 -0.98
N SER A 73 -5.10 -6.97 0.25
CA SER A 73 -4.21 -6.50 1.30
C SER A 73 -4.56 -7.16 2.63
N TRP A 74 -3.59 -7.19 3.55
CA TRP A 74 -3.73 -7.88 4.82
C TRP A 74 -3.23 -7.03 5.97
N ILE A 75 -3.85 -7.24 7.14
CA ILE A 75 -3.31 -6.88 8.45
C ILE A 75 -2.98 -8.18 9.17
N ASP A 76 -1.74 -8.31 9.65
CA ASP A 76 -1.27 -9.37 10.54
C ASP A 76 -0.68 -8.73 11.80
N TYR A 77 -1.46 -8.67 12.88
CA TYR A 77 -1.07 -7.99 14.11
C TYR A 77 -1.55 -8.75 15.35
N LYS A 78 -0.60 -9.16 16.21
CA LYS A 78 -0.89 -9.82 17.50
C LYS A 78 -1.89 -10.99 17.40
N GLY A 79 -1.72 -11.85 16.40
CA GLY A 79 -2.58 -13.01 16.16
C GLY A 79 -3.89 -12.69 15.43
N ILE A 80 -4.16 -11.43 15.12
CA ILE A 80 -5.29 -11.02 14.27
C ILE A 80 -4.81 -11.00 12.82
N LYS A 81 -5.45 -11.80 11.97
CA LYS A 81 -5.28 -11.75 10.51
C LYS A 81 -6.57 -11.30 9.86
N LYS A 82 -6.53 -10.17 9.15
CA LYS A 82 -7.67 -9.64 8.41
C LYS A 82 -7.29 -9.39 6.97
N ARG A 83 -8.14 -9.85 6.05
CA ARG A 83 -8.02 -9.62 4.61
C ARG A 83 -8.90 -8.45 4.22
N TYR A 84 -8.43 -7.61 3.31
CA TYR A 84 -9.19 -6.52 2.72
C TYR A 84 -9.00 -6.52 1.21
N THR A 85 -10.07 -6.22 0.47
CA THR A 85 -9.95 -5.76 -0.92
C THR A 85 -9.66 -4.27 -0.88
N ALA A 86 -8.53 -3.86 -1.45
CA ALA A 86 -8.14 -2.48 -1.59
C ALA A 86 -8.38 -2.04 -3.04
N ASN A 87 -9.07 -0.91 -3.22
CA ASN A 87 -9.28 -0.29 -4.52
C ASN A 87 -8.36 0.93 -4.62
N PHE A 88 -7.89 1.23 -5.83
CA PHE A 88 -7.05 2.39 -6.10
C PHE A 88 -7.26 2.93 -7.51
N PHE A 89 -7.00 4.22 -7.69
CA PHE A 89 -7.03 4.88 -8.98
C PHE A 89 -6.11 6.09 -8.98
N GLU A 90 -5.70 6.51 -10.18
CA GLU A 90 -4.80 7.63 -10.39
C GLU A 90 -5.51 8.80 -11.09
N PHE A 91 -5.20 10.02 -10.70
CA PHE A 91 -5.77 11.25 -11.27
C PHE A 91 -4.81 12.41 -11.04
N GLU A 92 -4.54 13.22 -12.07
CA GLU A 92 -3.79 14.48 -11.94
C GLU A 92 -2.42 14.38 -11.21
N GLY A 93 -1.72 13.25 -11.33
CA GLY A 93 -0.47 12.99 -10.61
C GLY A 93 -0.65 12.63 -9.13
N PHE A 94 -1.84 12.22 -8.74
CA PHE A 94 -2.21 11.70 -7.42
C PHE A 94 -2.70 10.26 -7.52
N THR A 95 -2.53 9.54 -6.44
CA THR A 95 -3.11 8.22 -6.24
C THR A 95 -4.12 8.28 -5.10
N CYS A 96 -5.33 7.77 -5.31
CA CYS A 96 -6.24 7.43 -4.25
C CYS A 96 -6.21 5.92 -4.04
N ALA A 97 -6.20 5.47 -2.78
CA ALA A 97 -6.53 4.09 -2.44
C ALA A 97 -7.40 4.07 -1.20
N TYR A 98 -8.30 3.09 -1.14
CA TYR A 98 -9.22 2.90 -0.04
C TYR A 98 -9.54 1.41 0.16
N VAL A 99 -9.77 1.04 1.42
CA VAL A 99 -10.37 -0.25 1.80
C VAL A 99 -11.77 -0.01 2.33
N LEU A 100 -12.68 -0.92 2.04
CA LEU A 100 -14.01 -0.88 2.64
C LEU A 100 -14.06 -1.79 3.87
N PRO A 101 -14.85 -1.44 4.90
CA PRO A 101 -15.20 -2.36 5.97
C PRO A 101 -15.87 -3.60 5.38
N GLU A 102 -15.65 -4.77 6.00
CA GLU A 102 -16.56 -5.92 5.82
C GLU A 102 -17.94 -5.61 6.40
#